data_AF-A0A8H7HUH0-F1
#
_entry.id   AF-A0A8H7HUH0-F1
#
_cell.length_a   1.000
_cell.length_b   1.000
_cell.length_c   1.000
_cell.angle_alpha   90.00
_cell.angle_beta   90.00
_cell.angle_gamma   90.00
#
_symmetry.space_group_name_H-M   'P 1'
#
loop_
_entity.id
_entity.type
_entity.pdbx_description
1 polymer ?
#
loop_
_entity_poly.entity_id
_entity_poly.type
_entity_poly.pdbx_seq_one_letter_code
_entity_poly.pdbx_strand_id
1 'polypeptide(L)'
;MRDNPEKANHIKILHFFRGVQIPLTLAAKRFPPNLVIGIVAVAWGISSSLQAATFNYAGITTTRYFLGLFEAGYAPVVPFYYTLFYLKSEHGFRTSLYVSGAPLASAFGGLIAYGVQNIRSHIATWRILFLIEGLPTILVGLLAFLVLPSRPEKTHWLNEAERKLASTRLAREVVSEGNRINWQHVVCLVYQSLSVALASISVFLPSIIKSLGYTDAKAQMMTVPPYACACIVMVLVAKASDHFKTRGPFAAASLALSGIGYTILLAVPITAIKVRYAAIVLAVTGTYSAQHIMDDG
;
A
#
# COMPACT_ATOMS: atom_id res chain seq x y z
N MET A 1 -12.97 12.13 33.78
CA MET A 1 -12.30 11.45 32.64
C MET A 1 -11.13 12.33 32.22
N ARG A 2 -10.02 12.20 32.97
CA ARG A 2 -8.84 13.06 32.86
C ARG A 2 -8.03 12.72 31.60
N ASP A 3 -7.56 13.77 30.94
CA ASP A 3 -6.57 13.76 29.87
C ASP A 3 -5.47 12.73 30.12
N ASN A 4 -5.43 11.69 29.28
CA ASN A 4 -4.26 10.84 29.18
C ASN A 4 -3.32 11.50 28.15
N PRO A 5 -2.16 12.05 28.56
CA PRO A 5 -1.25 12.76 27.65
C PRO A 5 -0.77 11.90 26.48
N GLU A 6 -0.80 10.56 26.59
CA GLU A 6 -0.48 9.66 25.48
C GLU A 6 -1.53 9.70 24.36
N LYS A 7 -2.82 9.78 24.69
CA LYS A 7 -3.89 9.86 23.68
C LYS A 7 -3.85 11.18 22.91
N ALA A 8 -3.53 12.28 23.59
CA ALA A 8 -3.34 13.58 22.95
C ALA A 8 -2.15 13.58 21.99
N ASN A 9 -1.06 12.88 22.33
CA ASN A 9 0.11 12.75 21.45
C ASN A 9 -0.19 11.88 20.22
N HIS A 10 -0.91 10.77 20.37
CA HIS A 10 -1.33 9.95 19.22
C HIS A 10 -2.25 10.70 18.25
N ILE A 11 -3.19 11.49 18.76
CA ILE A 11 -4.09 12.31 17.93
C ILE A 11 -3.29 13.42 17.20
N LYS A 12 -2.35 14.08 17.89
CA LYS A 12 -1.47 15.09 17.28
C LYS A 12 -0.58 14.52 16.18
N ILE A 13 -0.06 13.30 16.37
CA ILE A 13 0.73 12.59 15.35
C ILE A 13 -0.12 12.29 14.11
N LEU A 14 -1.39 11.88 14.30
CA LEU A 14 -2.29 11.58 13.18
C LEU A 14 -2.65 12.83 12.36
N HIS A 15 -2.91 13.96 13.04
CA HIS A 15 -3.13 15.24 12.37
C HIS A 15 -1.86 15.76 11.67
N PHE A 16 -0.69 15.51 12.25
CA PHE A 16 0.58 15.86 11.62
C PHE A 16 0.83 15.08 10.33
N PHE A 17 0.59 13.76 10.30
CA PHE A 17 0.75 12.94 9.10
C PHE A 17 -0.14 13.40 7.94
N ARG A 18 -1.41 13.71 8.23
CA ARG A 18 -2.33 14.28 7.23
C ARG A 18 -1.91 15.67 6.78
N GLY A 19 -1.35 16.48 7.68
CA GLY A 19 -0.82 17.80 7.40
C GLY A 19 0.45 17.82 6.54
N VAL A 20 1.25 16.75 6.53
CA VAL A 20 2.46 16.62 5.69
C VAL A 20 2.12 16.14 4.26
N GLN A 21 1.07 15.35 4.11
CA GLN A 21 0.67 14.79 2.82
C GLN A 21 0.34 15.88 1.77
N ILE A 22 -0.33 16.94 2.21
CA ILE A 22 -0.74 18.08 1.36
C ILE A 22 0.47 18.90 0.86
N PRO A 23 1.40 19.38 1.69
CA PRO A 23 2.56 20.11 1.21
C PRO A 23 3.51 19.24 0.37
N LEU A 24 3.65 17.93 0.65
CA LEU A 24 4.50 17.06 -0.17
C LEU A 24 3.90 16.81 -1.57
N THR A 25 2.58 16.65 -1.67
CA THR A 25 1.90 16.57 -2.98
C THR A 25 1.96 17.88 -3.75
N LEU A 26 1.85 19.02 -3.07
CA LEU A 26 2.09 20.33 -3.68
C LEU A 26 3.55 20.52 -4.12
N ALA A 27 4.51 20.00 -3.36
CA ALA A 27 5.92 19.99 -3.74
C ALA A 27 6.15 19.16 -5.01
N ALA A 28 5.47 18.02 -5.18
CA ALA A 28 5.50 17.23 -6.41
C ALA A 28 4.93 17.94 -7.64
N LYS A 29 4.03 18.93 -7.45
CA LYS A 29 3.60 19.83 -8.54
C LYS A 29 4.69 20.84 -8.91
N ARG A 30 5.45 21.34 -7.93
CA ARG A 30 6.47 22.37 -8.14
C ARG A 30 7.77 21.81 -8.70
N PHE A 31 8.24 20.69 -8.18
CA PHE A 31 9.49 20.03 -8.55
C PHE A 31 9.29 18.96 -9.64
N PRO A 32 10.36 18.51 -10.33
CA PRO A 32 10.24 17.41 -11.27
C PRO A 32 9.88 16.11 -10.52
N PRO A 33 8.79 15.42 -10.89
CA PRO A 33 8.28 14.26 -10.15
C PRO A 33 9.27 13.11 -9.94
N ASN A 34 10.14 12.84 -10.93
CA ASN A 34 11.19 11.81 -10.81
C ASN A 34 12.15 12.09 -9.65
N LEU A 35 12.50 13.35 -9.42
CA LEU A 35 13.38 13.75 -8.32
C LEU A 35 12.66 13.57 -6.98
N VAL A 36 11.38 13.95 -6.90
CA VAL A 36 10.61 13.82 -5.67
C VAL A 36 10.41 12.35 -5.30
N ILE A 37 10.03 11.50 -6.26
CA ILE A 37 9.85 10.06 -6.03
C ILE A 37 11.17 9.42 -5.61
N GLY A 38 12.27 9.71 -6.30
CA GLY A 38 13.59 9.16 -5.97
C GLY A 38 14.08 9.60 -4.58
N ILE A 39 13.96 10.89 -4.24
CA ILE A 39 14.39 11.41 -2.93
C ILE A 39 13.59 10.76 -1.82
N VAL A 40 12.27 10.67 -1.98
CA VAL A 40 11.38 10.05 -0.99
C VAL A 40 11.71 8.56 -0.83
N ALA A 41 11.94 7.82 -1.92
CA ALA A 41 12.30 6.41 -1.88
C ALA A 41 13.67 6.16 -1.21
N VAL A 42 14.68 6.97 -1.53
CA VAL A 42 16.01 6.88 -0.89
C VAL A 42 15.92 7.24 0.59
N ALA A 43 15.23 8.33 0.93
CA ALA A 43 15.07 8.76 2.33
C ALA A 43 14.27 7.73 3.16
N TRP A 44 13.29 7.06 2.55
CA TRP A 44 12.56 5.95 3.15
C TRP A 44 13.49 4.76 3.44
N GLY A 45 14.30 4.33 2.46
CA GLY A 45 15.26 3.24 2.62
C GLY A 45 16.37 3.53 3.63
N ILE A 46 16.88 4.77 3.66
CA ILE A 46 17.86 5.24 4.66
C ILE A 46 17.24 5.20 6.06
N SER A 47 16.01 5.72 6.22
CA SER A 47 15.33 5.73 7.52
C SER A 47 15.08 4.30 8.05
N SER A 48 14.72 3.38 7.15
CA SER A 48 14.56 1.95 7.47
C SER A 48 15.90 1.32 7.91
N SER A 49 16.97 1.56 7.15
CA SER A 49 18.30 1.02 7.47
C SER A 49 18.87 1.59 8.77
N LEU A 50 18.65 2.88 9.03
CA LEU A 50 19.08 3.54 10.27
C LEU A 50 18.38 2.96 11.50
N GLN A 51 17.15 2.45 11.36
CA GLN A 51 16.44 1.81 12.47
C GLN A 51 17.20 0.61 13.03
N ALA A 52 17.87 -0.18 12.18
CA ALA A 52 18.69 -1.31 12.59
C ALA A 52 19.93 -0.89 13.42
N ALA A 53 20.43 0.34 13.22
CA ALA A 53 21.59 0.89 13.90
C ALA A 53 21.26 1.61 15.22
N THR A 54 19.98 1.71 15.61
CA THR A 54 19.57 2.40 16.83
C THR A 54 19.69 1.51 18.08
N PHE A 55 20.12 2.11 19.20
CA PHE A 55 20.31 1.44 20.49
C PHE A 55 19.44 2.04 21.61
N ASN A 56 18.78 3.17 21.35
CA ASN A 56 17.99 3.93 22.30
C ASN A 56 16.53 4.07 21.85
N TYR A 57 15.61 4.16 22.81
CA TYR A 57 14.18 4.32 22.53
C TYR A 57 13.88 5.58 21.70
N ALA A 58 14.59 6.67 22.02
CA ALA A 58 14.52 7.91 21.25
C ALA A 58 14.91 7.69 19.78
N GLY A 59 16.01 6.97 19.50
CA GLY A 59 16.45 6.69 18.13
C GLY A 59 15.44 5.84 17.34
N ILE A 60 14.87 4.80 17.96
CA ILE A 60 13.82 4.00 17.33
C ILE A 60 12.60 4.87 17.00
N THR A 61 12.19 5.72 17.94
CA THR A 61 11.02 6.60 17.75
C THR A 61 11.26 7.64 16.66
N THR A 62 12.44 8.26 16.63
CA THR A 62 12.82 9.24 15.59
C THR A 62 12.89 8.59 14.21
N THR A 63 13.52 7.43 14.07
CA THR A 63 13.57 6.72 12.78
C THR A 63 12.17 6.30 12.32
N ARG A 64 11.29 5.87 13.23
CA ARG A 64 9.87 5.57 12.93
C ARG A 64 9.10 6.80 12.45
N TYR A 65 9.33 7.94 13.08
CA TYR A 65 8.71 9.19 12.68
C TYR A 65 9.10 9.61 11.26
N PHE A 66 10.39 9.56 10.93
CA PHE A 66 10.87 9.85 9.57
C PHE A 66 10.40 8.82 8.55
N LEU A 67 10.35 7.54 8.92
CA LEU A 67 9.82 6.48 8.05
C LEU A 67 8.39 6.80 7.61
N GLY A 68 7.51 7.11 8.56
CA GLY A 68 6.13 7.49 8.26
C GLY A 68 6.03 8.80 7.46
N LEU A 69 6.94 9.75 7.70
CA LEU A 69 6.96 11.04 6.99
C LEU A 69 7.18 10.83 5.49
N PHE A 70 8.12 9.96 5.13
CA PHE A 70 8.41 9.63 3.74
C PHE A 70 7.33 8.73 3.13
N GLU A 71 6.76 7.79 3.88
CA GLU A 71 5.63 6.96 3.44
C GLU A 71 4.39 7.81 3.08
N ALA A 72 4.03 8.76 3.95
CA ALA A 72 2.94 9.70 3.70
C ALA A 72 3.17 10.55 2.45
N GLY A 73 4.44 10.80 2.12
CA GLY A 73 4.86 11.45 0.89
C GLY A 73 4.73 10.60 -0.36
N TYR A 74 5.09 9.32 -0.27
CA TYR A 74 5.14 8.42 -1.41
C TYR A 74 3.73 8.05 -1.91
N ALA A 75 2.82 7.73 -0.98
CA ALA A 75 1.47 7.24 -1.29
C ALA A 75 0.68 8.11 -2.29
N PRO A 76 0.62 9.45 -2.17
CA PRO A 76 -0.11 10.29 -3.12
C PRO A 76 0.73 10.77 -4.32
N VAL A 77 2.07 10.72 -4.24
CA VAL A 77 2.95 11.23 -5.30
C VAL A 77 3.00 10.28 -6.49
N VAL A 78 2.95 8.96 -6.28
CA VAL A 78 2.98 7.97 -7.38
C VAL A 78 1.69 8.00 -8.23
N PRO A 79 0.47 7.99 -7.67
CA PRO A 79 -0.74 8.19 -8.46
C PRO A 79 -0.74 9.53 -9.20
N PHE A 80 -0.29 10.62 -8.55
CA PHE A 80 -0.13 11.91 -9.21
C PHE A 80 0.86 11.85 -10.39
N TYR A 81 1.94 11.10 -10.28
CA TYR A 81 2.87 10.89 -11.39
C TYR A 81 2.19 10.20 -12.58
N TYR A 82 1.36 9.20 -12.33
CA TYR A 82 0.62 8.53 -13.41
C TYR A 82 -0.37 9.43 -14.13
N THR A 83 -0.98 10.43 -13.46
CA THR A 83 -1.90 11.37 -14.13
C THR A 83 -1.18 12.31 -15.11
N LEU A 84 0.14 12.45 -15.03
CA LEU A 84 0.92 13.24 -15.99
C LEU A 84 1.18 12.50 -17.31
N PHE A 85 1.12 11.17 -17.32
CA PHE A 85 1.47 10.34 -18.48
C PHE A 85 0.29 9.58 -19.08
N TYR A 86 -0.80 9.39 -18.32
CA TYR A 86 -1.91 8.50 -18.71
C TYR A 86 -3.27 9.18 -18.65
N LEU A 87 -4.17 8.77 -19.56
CA LEU A 87 -5.55 9.24 -19.64
C LEU A 87 -6.40 8.66 -18.49
N LYS A 88 -7.53 9.31 -18.16
CA LYS A 88 -8.43 8.85 -17.08
C LYS A 88 -8.91 7.41 -17.26
N SER A 89 -9.13 6.96 -18.51
CA SER A 89 -9.56 5.59 -18.82
C SER A 89 -8.48 4.53 -18.62
N GLU A 90 -7.20 4.91 -18.67
CA GLU A 90 -6.06 4.02 -18.46
C GLU A 90 -5.48 4.12 -17.05
N HIS A 91 -5.86 5.17 -16.32
CA HIS A 91 -5.33 5.48 -15.00
C HIS A 91 -5.72 4.44 -13.95
N GLY A 92 -6.98 4.00 -13.92
CA GLY A 92 -7.48 3.01 -12.95
C GLY A 92 -6.65 1.73 -12.97
N PHE A 93 -6.54 1.08 -14.12
CA PHE A 93 -5.73 -0.14 -14.28
C PHE A 93 -4.24 0.03 -13.91
N ARG A 94 -3.65 1.20 -14.12
CA ARG A 94 -2.22 1.41 -13.80
C ARG A 94 -2.01 1.66 -12.31
N THR A 95 -2.92 2.41 -11.70
CA THR A 95 -2.95 2.60 -10.24
C THR A 95 -3.25 1.28 -9.53
N SER A 96 -4.11 0.42 -10.08
CA SER A 96 -4.36 -0.92 -9.55
C SER A 96 -3.14 -1.81 -9.54
N LEU A 97 -2.35 -1.79 -10.62
CA LEU A 97 -1.10 -2.53 -10.69
C LEU A 97 -0.11 -2.04 -9.63
N TYR A 98 -0.03 -0.72 -9.40
CA TYR A 98 0.79 -0.16 -8.33
C TYR A 98 0.32 -0.60 -6.94
N VAL A 99 -0.99 -0.51 -6.67
CA VAL A 99 -1.58 -0.93 -5.38
C VAL A 99 -1.41 -2.44 -5.15
N SER A 100 -1.36 -3.26 -6.21
CA SER A 100 -1.04 -4.70 -6.14
C SER A 100 0.36 -5.02 -5.63
N GLY A 101 1.25 -4.03 -5.67
CA GLY A 101 2.53 -4.10 -4.98
C GLY A 101 2.39 -4.32 -3.47
N ALA A 102 1.34 -3.82 -2.82
CA ALA A 102 1.14 -3.94 -1.38
C ALA A 102 0.93 -5.40 -0.89
N PRO A 103 -0.03 -6.17 -1.42
CA PRO A 103 -0.16 -7.59 -1.05
C PRO A 103 1.07 -8.39 -1.51
N LEU A 104 1.66 -8.06 -2.66
CA LEU A 104 2.88 -8.73 -3.11
C LEU A 104 4.07 -8.50 -2.15
N ALA A 105 4.27 -7.27 -1.70
CA ALA A 105 5.29 -6.91 -0.71
C ALA A 105 5.01 -7.61 0.62
N SER A 106 3.75 -7.74 1.03
CA SER A 106 3.36 -8.46 2.25
C SER A 106 3.68 -9.97 2.14
N ALA A 107 3.49 -10.56 0.96
CA ALA A 107 3.89 -11.94 0.68
C ALA A 107 5.41 -12.13 0.76
N PHE A 108 6.20 -11.25 0.12
CA PHE A 108 7.65 -11.29 0.22
C PHE A 108 8.15 -11.02 1.64
N GLY A 109 7.53 -10.09 2.37
CA GLY A 109 7.85 -9.80 3.77
C GLY A 109 7.68 -11.02 4.67
N GLY A 110 6.59 -11.80 4.49
CA GLY A 110 6.39 -13.06 5.21
C GLY A 110 7.47 -14.11 4.89
N LEU A 111 7.89 -14.21 3.62
CA LEU A 111 8.93 -15.13 3.18
C LEU A 111 10.32 -14.74 3.72
N ILE A 112 10.67 -13.45 3.65
CA ILE A 112 11.92 -12.92 4.20
C ILE A 112 11.93 -13.08 5.72
N ALA A 113 10.82 -12.78 6.41
CA ALA A 113 10.70 -12.98 7.85
C ALA A 113 10.92 -14.45 8.25
N TYR A 114 10.40 -15.40 7.48
CA TYR A 114 10.69 -16.82 7.67
C TYR A 114 12.18 -17.15 7.45
N GLY A 115 12.77 -16.64 6.37
CA GLY A 115 14.19 -16.87 6.06
C GLY A 115 15.13 -16.33 7.14
N VAL A 116 14.90 -15.10 7.61
CA VAL A 116 15.75 -14.42 8.59
C VAL A 116 15.64 -15.08 9.97
N GLN A 117 14.50 -15.67 10.34
CA GLN A 117 14.35 -16.43 11.59
C GLN A 117 15.25 -17.68 11.66
N ASN A 118 15.66 -18.23 10.51
CA ASN A 118 16.56 -19.39 10.47
C ASN A 118 18.05 -19.00 10.54
N ILE A 119 18.38 -17.71 10.42
CA ILE A 119 19.76 -17.23 10.46
C ILE A 119 20.24 -17.17 11.92
N ARG A 120 21.20 -18.03 12.27
CA ARG A 120 21.91 -17.94 13.55
C ARG A 120 23.01 -16.89 13.44
N SER A 121 22.75 -15.71 13.97
CA SER A 121 23.74 -14.64 14.05
C SER A 121 23.79 -14.03 15.45
N HIS A 122 24.86 -13.30 15.75
CA HIS A 122 25.01 -12.56 17.00
C HIS A 122 24.16 -11.26 17.03
N ILE A 123 23.56 -10.89 15.89
CA ILE A 123 22.74 -9.69 15.74
C ILE A 123 21.26 -10.09 15.86
N ALA A 124 20.46 -9.26 16.53
CA ALA A 124 19.03 -9.52 16.65
C ALA A 124 18.36 -9.64 15.27
N THR A 125 17.57 -10.70 15.08
CA THR A 125 16.85 -11.05 13.83
C THR A 125 16.09 -9.89 13.21
N TRP A 126 15.44 -9.04 14.02
CA TRP A 126 14.68 -7.89 13.56
C TRP A 126 15.55 -6.79 12.92
N ARG A 127 16.81 -6.64 13.34
CA ARG A 127 17.73 -5.64 12.76
C ARG A 127 18.15 -6.06 11.35
N ILE A 128 18.36 -7.36 11.15
CA ILE A 128 18.71 -7.94 9.86
C ILE A 128 17.55 -7.75 8.87
N LEU A 129 16.31 -7.91 9.32
CA LEU A 129 15.12 -7.67 8.50
C LEU A 129 15.09 -6.24 7.93
N PHE A 130 15.27 -5.22 8.78
CA PHE A 130 15.29 -3.82 8.32
C PHE A 130 16.45 -3.50 7.38
N LEU A 131 17.61 -4.16 7.54
CA LEU A 131 18.74 -3.98 6.62
C LEU A 131 18.46 -4.62 5.25
N ILE A 132 17.88 -5.83 5.24
CA ILE A 132 17.53 -6.55 4.00
C ILE A 132 16.44 -5.81 3.23
N GLU A 133 15.51 -5.15 3.90
CA GLU A 133 14.46 -4.36 3.23
C GLU A 133 14.96 -2.96 2.86
N GLY A 134 15.73 -2.31 3.74
CA GLY A 134 16.18 -0.92 3.57
C GLY A 134 17.24 -0.75 2.49
N LEU A 135 18.28 -1.59 2.46
CA LEU A 135 19.42 -1.40 1.54
C LEU A 135 19.03 -1.55 0.06
N PRO A 136 18.27 -2.58 -0.36
CA PRO A 136 17.80 -2.68 -1.75
C PRO A 136 16.86 -1.53 -2.12
N THR A 137 16.06 -1.05 -1.16
CA THR A 137 15.16 0.10 -1.39
C THR A 137 15.95 1.37 -1.72
N ILE A 138 17.10 1.59 -1.07
CA ILE A 138 18.00 2.71 -1.41
C ILE A 138 18.51 2.56 -2.85
N LEU A 139 18.96 1.37 -3.22
CA LEU A 139 19.45 1.10 -4.59
C LEU A 139 18.36 1.33 -5.64
N VAL A 140 17.14 0.84 -5.39
CA VAL A 140 15.99 1.06 -6.28
C VAL A 140 15.62 2.54 -6.34
N GLY A 141 15.67 3.26 -5.22
CA GLY A 141 15.47 4.71 -5.19
C GLY A 141 16.55 5.49 -5.97
N LEU A 142 17.80 5.02 -5.96
CA LEU A 142 18.87 5.60 -6.78
C LEU A 142 18.66 5.31 -8.27
N LEU A 143 18.27 4.08 -8.62
CA LEU A 143 17.91 3.70 -9.98
C LEU A 143 16.68 4.46 -10.48
N ALA A 144 15.74 4.79 -9.60
CA ALA A 144 14.58 5.61 -9.93
C ALA A 144 14.98 6.98 -10.48
N PHE A 145 16.08 7.60 -10.03
CA PHE A 145 16.55 8.86 -10.64
C PHE A 145 17.01 8.71 -12.08
N LEU A 146 17.57 7.56 -12.45
CA LEU A 146 18.10 7.29 -13.79
C LEU A 146 17.01 6.78 -14.74
N VAL A 147 16.08 5.98 -14.22
CA VAL A 147 15.07 5.29 -15.00
C VAL A 147 13.74 6.06 -15.03
N LEU A 148 13.36 6.86 -14.02
CA LEU A 148 12.06 7.55 -14.09
C LEU A 148 12.10 8.81 -14.98
N PRO A 149 11.21 8.90 -15.98
CA PRO A 149 11.06 10.07 -16.83
C PRO A 149 10.52 11.25 -16.01
N SER A 150 11.15 12.44 -16.10
CA SER A 150 10.77 13.57 -15.26
C SER A 150 9.39 14.13 -15.57
N ARG A 151 9.17 14.59 -16.81
CA ARG A 151 7.91 15.12 -17.33
C ARG A 151 7.83 14.80 -18.81
N PRO A 152 6.63 14.53 -19.37
CA PRO A 152 6.47 14.28 -20.80
C PRO A 152 7.06 15.42 -21.67
N GLU A 153 7.09 16.65 -21.14
CA GLU A 153 7.65 17.85 -21.77
C GLU A 153 9.19 17.91 -21.84
N LYS A 154 9.91 17.15 -21.00
CA LYS A 154 11.39 17.23 -20.88
C LYS A 154 12.10 15.88 -21.06
N THR A 155 11.36 14.81 -21.32
CA THR A 155 11.91 13.46 -21.45
C THR A 155 12.53 13.19 -22.80
N HIS A 156 13.75 12.63 -22.81
CA HIS A 156 14.46 12.14 -24.00
C HIS A 156 13.82 10.86 -24.60
N TRP A 157 12.87 10.25 -23.89
CA TRP A 157 12.16 9.05 -24.36
C TRP A 157 11.02 9.30 -25.34
N LEU A 158 10.54 10.53 -25.46
CA LEU A 158 9.44 10.88 -26.37
C LEU A 158 9.96 11.79 -27.46
N ASN A 159 9.69 11.43 -28.72
CA ASN A 159 10.02 12.27 -29.86
C ASN A 159 9.12 13.53 -29.85
N GLU A 160 9.55 14.63 -30.48
CA GLU A 160 8.82 15.93 -30.43
C GLU A 160 7.35 15.79 -30.89
N ALA A 161 7.10 14.93 -31.89
CA ALA A 161 5.77 14.62 -32.40
C ALA A 161 4.90 13.84 -31.40
N GLU A 162 5.48 12.88 -30.68
CA GLU A 162 4.79 12.08 -29.66
C GLU A 162 4.48 12.92 -28.41
N ARG A 163 5.40 13.82 -28.04
CA ARG A 163 5.21 14.79 -26.96
C ARG A 163 4.03 15.72 -27.26
N LYS A 164 3.94 16.23 -28.49
CA LYS A 164 2.83 17.09 -28.93
C LYS A 164 1.50 16.33 -28.98
N LEU A 165 1.52 15.06 -29.37
CA LEU A 165 0.33 14.20 -29.36
C LEU A 165 -0.15 13.92 -27.92
N ALA A 166 0.78 13.59 -27.01
CA ALA A 166 0.48 13.31 -25.61
C ALA A 166 -0.05 14.56 -24.87
N SER A 167 0.58 15.73 -25.06
CA SER A 167 0.12 16.98 -24.45
C SER A 167 -1.24 17.42 -24.98
N THR A 168 -1.49 17.26 -26.29
CA THR A 168 -2.80 17.58 -26.89
C THR A 168 -3.90 16.64 -26.39
N ARG A 169 -3.58 15.34 -26.22
CA ARG A 169 -4.50 14.34 -25.64
C ARG A 169 -4.85 14.66 -24.19
N LEU A 170 -3.85 15.00 -23.37
CA LEU A 170 -4.05 15.35 -21.97
C LEU A 170 -4.83 16.66 -21.82
N ALA A 171 -4.50 17.68 -22.62
CA ALA A 171 -5.18 18.98 -22.61
C ALA A 171 -6.67 18.89 -23.02
N ARG A 172 -7.03 17.94 -23.89
CA ARG A 172 -8.42 17.69 -24.30
C ARG A 172 -9.28 17.12 -23.17
N GLU A 173 -8.68 16.50 -22.15
CA GLU A 173 -9.39 15.92 -21.00
C GLU A 173 -9.41 16.82 -19.74
N VAL A 174 -8.66 17.93 -19.71
CA VAL A 174 -8.63 18.86 -18.56
C VAL A 174 -9.96 19.61 -18.38
N VAL A 175 -10.88 19.57 -19.35
CA VAL A 175 -12.20 20.20 -19.26
C VAL A 175 -13.28 19.15 -18.95
N SER A 176 -13.32 18.67 -17.71
CA SER A 176 -14.57 18.24 -17.05
C SER A 176 -14.30 17.95 -15.57
N GLU A 177 -14.25 18.98 -14.74
CA GLU A 177 -14.66 18.86 -13.33
C GLU A 177 -16.17 19.05 -13.27
N GLY A 178 -16.89 18.00 -13.65
CA GLY A 178 -18.31 17.89 -13.35
C GLY A 178 -18.46 17.69 -11.85
N ASN A 179 -18.64 18.79 -11.12
CA ASN A 179 -18.93 18.80 -9.70
C ASN A 179 -20.20 17.96 -9.43
N ARG A 180 -20.03 16.72 -8.97
CA ARG A 180 -21.12 15.89 -8.44
C ARG A 180 -20.71 15.35 -7.09
N ILE A 181 -21.07 16.11 -6.08
CA ILE A 181 -21.09 15.68 -4.70
C ILE A 181 -22.54 15.46 -4.32
N ASN A 182 -22.94 14.21 -4.13
CA ASN A 182 -24.05 13.90 -3.23
C ASN A 182 -23.89 12.46 -2.69
N TRP A 183 -24.07 12.28 -1.38
CA TRP A 183 -23.82 11.08 -0.55
C TRP A 183 -22.38 10.81 -0.02
N GLN A 184 -21.52 11.83 0.01
CA GLN A 184 -20.10 11.69 0.40
C GLN A 184 -19.84 11.11 1.80
N HIS A 185 -20.67 11.42 2.80
CA HIS A 185 -20.39 10.96 4.17
C HIS A 185 -20.48 9.43 4.32
N VAL A 186 -21.43 8.78 3.64
CA VAL A 186 -21.58 7.31 3.73
C VAL A 186 -20.46 6.60 2.98
N VAL A 187 -20.09 7.10 1.80
CA VAL A 187 -18.97 6.54 1.01
C VAL A 187 -17.64 6.71 1.75
N CYS A 188 -17.40 7.89 2.36
CA CYS A 188 -16.20 8.11 3.18
C CYS A 188 -16.16 7.20 4.42
N LEU A 189 -17.29 6.97 5.08
CA LEU A 189 -17.36 6.08 6.25
C LEU A 189 -17.10 4.61 5.86
N VAL A 190 -17.69 4.14 4.76
CA VAL A 190 -17.47 2.79 4.25
C VAL A 190 -16.00 2.60 3.84
N TYR A 191 -15.43 3.58 3.12
CA TYR A 191 -14.03 3.58 2.73
C TYR A 191 -13.07 3.56 3.94
N GLN A 192 -13.33 4.41 4.94
CA GLN A 192 -12.53 4.46 6.17
C GLN A 192 -12.63 3.14 6.95
N SER A 193 -13.82 2.54 7.00
CA SER A 193 -14.03 1.24 7.67
C SER A 193 -13.26 0.13 6.98
N LEU A 194 -13.25 0.13 5.65
CA LEU A 194 -12.54 -0.86 4.86
C LEU A 194 -11.01 -0.71 4.96
N SER A 195 -10.53 0.53 5.01
CA SER A 195 -9.12 0.85 5.26
C SER A 195 -8.66 0.34 6.64
N VAL A 196 -9.49 0.52 7.67
CA VAL A 196 -9.23 0.00 9.03
C VAL A 196 -9.26 -1.53 9.06
N ALA A 197 -10.20 -2.15 8.34
CA ALA A 197 -10.26 -3.61 8.21
C ALA A 197 -9.01 -4.17 7.53
N LEU A 198 -8.56 -3.55 6.44
CA LEU A 198 -7.35 -3.94 5.72
C LEU A 198 -6.10 -3.86 6.61
N ALA A 199 -5.95 -2.75 7.33
CA ALA A 199 -4.84 -2.56 8.26
C ALA A 199 -4.87 -3.59 9.40
N SER A 200 -6.06 -3.86 9.94
CA SER A 200 -6.25 -4.85 11.01
C SER A 200 -5.91 -6.26 10.54
N ILE A 201 -6.42 -6.69 9.39
CA ILE A 201 -6.07 -7.99 8.81
C ILE A 201 -4.56 -8.09 8.65
N SER A 202 -3.91 -7.09 8.06
CA SER A 202 -2.49 -7.18 7.74
C SER A 202 -1.61 -7.29 8.98
N VAL A 203 -1.98 -6.61 10.07
CA VAL A 203 -1.27 -6.68 11.35
C VAL A 203 -1.56 -7.99 12.10
N PHE A 204 -2.80 -8.45 12.10
CA PHE A 204 -3.22 -9.61 12.89
C PHE A 204 -3.13 -10.94 12.15
N LEU A 205 -2.95 -10.95 10.83
CA LEU A 205 -2.92 -12.17 10.02
C LEU A 205 -1.90 -13.21 10.53
N PRO A 206 -0.64 -12.85 10.85
CA PRO A 206 0.30 -13.83 11.39
C PRO A 206 -0.15 -14.39 12.74
N SER A 207 -0.74 -13.55 13.59
CA SER A 207 -1.28 -13.94 14.90
C SER A 207 -2.50 -14.86 14.76
N ILE A 208 -3.39 -14.59 13.80
CA ILE A 208 -4.54 -15.46 13.48
C ILE A 208 -4.03 -16.82 13.01
N ILE A 209 -3.04 -16.87 12.13
CA ILE A 209 -2.46 -18.13 11.67
C ILE A 209 -1.76 -18.87 12.82
N LYS A 210 -1.03 -18.17 13.69
CA LYS A 210 -0.43 -18.76 14.88
C LYS A 210 -1.49 -19.41 15.79
N SER A 211 -2.66 -18.77 15.95
CA SER A 211 -3.77 -19.33 16.73
C SER A 211 -4.36 -20.64 16.16
N LEU A 212 -4.05 -20.99 14.91
CA LEU A 212 -4.43 -22.27 14.29
C LEU A 212 -3.49 -23.43 14.69
N GLY A 213 -2.48 -23.18 15.52
CA GLY A 213 -1.52 -24.19 16.00
C GLY A 213 -0.23 -24.30 15.17
N TYR A 214 0.04 -23.33 14.30
CA TYR A 214 1.32 -23.25 13.58
C TYR A 214 2.40 -22.60 14.44
N THR A 215 3.65 -23.04 14.29
CA THR A 215 4.82 -22.43 14.95
C THR A 215 5.08 -21.02 14.40
N ASP A 216 5.78 -20.16 15.16
CA ASP A 216 6.02 -18.75 14.80
C ASP A 216 6.65 -18.57 13.41
N ALA A 217 7.67 -19.36 13.09
CA ALA A 217 8.30 -19.32 11.78
C ALA A 217 7.34 -19.79 10.68
N LYS A 218 6.65 -20.93 10.90
CA LYS A 218 5.71 -21.48 9.92
C LYS A 218 4.51 -20.57 9.72
N ALA A 219 4.05 -19.84 10.74
CA ALA A 219 2.94 -18.90 10.64
C ALA A 219 3.26 -17.77 9.65
N GLN A 220 4.48 -17.21 9.67
CA GLN A 220 4.91 -16.19 8.71
C GLN A 220 4.98 -16.70 7.27
N MET A 221 5.41 -17.95 7.07
CA MET A 221 5.37 -18.57 5.75
C MET A 221 3.94 -18.80 5.26
N MET A 222 3.02 -19.13 6.17
CA MET A 222 1.63 -19.42 5.85
C MET A 222 0.78 -18.16 5.56
N THR A 223 1.30 -16.95 5.78
CA THR A 223 0.65 -15.70 5.32
C THR A 223 0.86 -15.45 3.82
N VAL A 224 1.90 -16.06 3.22
CA VAL A 224 2.27 -15.86 1.81
C VAL A 224 1.15 -16.25 0.85
N PRO A 225 0.50 -17.43 0.96
CA PRO A 225 -0.57 -17.80 0.03
C PRO A 225 -1.80 -16.88 0.07
N PRO A 226 -2.35 -16.48 1.23
CA PRO A 226 -3.42 -15.48 1.30
C PRO A 226 -3.09 -14.18 0.56
N TYR A 227 -1.88 -13.65 0.73
CA TYR A 227 -1.44 -12.42 0.06
C TYR A 227 -1.21 -12.61 -1.45
N ALA A 228 -0.65 -13.75 -1.86
CA ALA A 228 -0.47 -14.08 -3.27
C ALA A 228 -1.82 -14.20 -3.99
N CYS A 229 -2.78 -14.91 -3.39
CA CYS A 229 -4.15 -14.98 -3.90
C CYS A 229 -4.79 -13.58 -3.95
N ALA A 230 -4.60 -12.76 -2.91
CA ALA A 230 -5.14 -11.40 -2.89
C ALA A 230 -4.59 -10.55 -4.02
N CYS A 231 -3.29 -10.62 -4.30
CA CYS A 231 -2.67 -9.92 -5.44
C CYS A 231 -3.30 -10.34 -6.78
N ILE A 232 -3.40 -11.64 -7.05
CA ILE A 232 -3.95 -12.17 -8.31
C ILE A 232 -5.42 -11.76 -8.47
N VAL A 233 -6.25 -11.99 -7.45
CA VAL A 233 -7.69 -11.68 -7.49
C VAL A 233 -7.89 -10.18 -7.65
N MET A 234 -7.11 -9.36 -6.94
CA MET A 234 -7.24 -7.91 -7.04
C MET A 234 -6.94 -7.39 -8.45
N VAL A 235 -5.89 -7.88 -9.11
CA VAL A 235 -5.57 -7.50 -10.51
C VAL A 235 -6.64 -7.99 -11.48
N LEU A 236 -7.16 -9.20 -11.29
CA LEU A 236 -8.23 -9.74 -12.14
C LEU A 236 -9.53 -8.96 -11.99
N VAL A 237 -9.91 -8.62 -10.76
CA VAL A 237 -11.12 -7.86 -10.46
C VAL A 237 -10.98 -6.42 -10.96
N ALA A 238 -9.80 -5.79 -10.83
CA ALA A 238 -9.53 -4.48 -11.42
C ALA A 238 -9.70 -4.50 -12.95
N LYS A 239 -9.10 -5.50 -13.62
CA LYS A 239 -9.22 -5.67 -15.08
C LYS A 239 -10.67 -5.90 -15.52
N ALA A 240 -11.42 -6.72 -14.78
CA ALA A 240 -12.83 -6.98 -15.06
C ALA A 240 -13.67 -5.73 -14.86
N SER A 241 -13.50 -5.03 -13.73
CA SER A 241 -14.21 -3.78 -13.40
C SER A 241 -14.00 -2.71 -14.47
N ASP A 242 -12.77 -2.54 -14.96
CA ASP A 242 -12.45 -1.58 -16.02
C ASP A 242 -13.05 -1.98 -17.38
N HIS A 243 -13.13 -3.28 -17.68
CA HIS A 243 -13.75 -3.77 -18.92
C HIS A 243 -15.27 -3.53 -18.94
N PHE A 244 -15.96 -3.80 -17.83
CA PHE A 244 -17.41 -3.64 -17.70
C PHE A 244 -17.84 -2.23 -17.30
N LYS A 245 -16.89 -1.32 -17.00
CA LYS A 245 -17.12 0.09 -16.59
C LYS A 245 -18.12 0.25 -15.44
N THR A 246 -18.29 -0.79 -14.62
CA THR A 246 -19.31 -0.86 -13.56
C THR A 246 -18.67 -1.31 -12.25
N ARG A 247 -18.28 -0.36 -11.40
CA ARG A 247 -17.48 -0.64 -10.19
C ARG A 247 -18.30 -1.20 -9.01
N GLY A 248 -19.54 -0.76 -8.86
CA GLY A 248 -20.41 -1.09 -7.73
C GLY A 248 -20.62 -2.60 -7.49
N PRO A 249 -20.98 -3.39 -8.53
CA PRO A 249 -21.19 -4.83 -8.36
C PRO A 249 -19.92 -5.59 -7.95
N PHE A 250 -18.75 -5.22 -8.49
CA PHE A 250 -17.49 -5.88 -8.11
C PHE A 250 -17.05 -5.54 -6.69
N ALA A 251 -17.29 -4.29 -6.23
CA ALA A 251 -17.06 -3.91 -4.84
C ALA A 251 -18.00 -4.69 -3.89
N ALA A 252 -19.28 -4.78 -4.21
CA ALA A 252 -20.26 -5.54 -3.42
C ALA A 252 -19.93 -7.03 -3.38
N ALA A 253 -19.53 -7.63 -4.51
CA ALA A 253 -19.11 -9.03 -4.57
C ALA A 253 -17.85 -9.30 -3.73
N SER A 254 -16.87 -8.39 -3.77
CA SER A 254 -15.64 -8.50 -2.98
C SER A 254 -15.90 -8.37 -1.46
N LEU A 255 -16.80 -7.47 -1.08
CA LEU A 255 -17.26 -7.34 0.32
C LEU A 255 -18.04 -8.57 0.78
N ALA A 256 -18.92 -9.11 -0.06
CA ALA A 256 -19.65 -10.34 0.23
C ALA A 256 -18.69 -11.52 0.41
N LEU A 257 -17.68 -11.65 -0.45
CA LEU A 257 -16.63 -12.67 -0.33
C LEU A 257 -15.89 -12.55 1.00
N SER A 258 -15.52 -11.33 1.39
CA SER A 258 -14.89 -11.08 2.68
C SER A 258 -15.81 -11.44 3.85
N GLY A 259 -17.10 -11.08 3.77
CA GLY A 259 -18.10 -11.39 4.79
C GLY A 259 -18.30 -12.90 4.99
N ILE A 260 -18.32 -13.66 3.89
CA ILE A 260 -18.36 -15.13 3.93
C ILE A 260 -17.12 -15.68 4.63
N GLY A 261 -15.92 -15.19 4.29
CA GLY A 261 -14.67 -15.60 4.94
C GLY A 261 -14.69 -15.38 6.46
N TYR A 262 -15.13 -14.20 6.91
CA TYR A 262 -15.26 -13.92 8.34
C TYR A 262 -16.33 -14.76 9.04
N THR A 263 -17.47 -14.98 8.39
CA THR A 263 -18.56 -15.80 8.95
C THR A 263 -18.10 -17.24 9.14
N ILE A 264 -17.38 -17.82 8.17
CA ILE A 264 -16.80 -19.16 8.29
C ILE A 264 -15.76 -19.22 9.42
N LEU A 265 -14.94 -18.17 9.57
CA LEU A 265 -13.94 -18.10 10.65
C LEU A 265 -14.55 -18.09 12.06
N LEU A 266 -15.76 -17.54 12.20
CA LEU A 266 -16.53 -17.48 13.45
C LEU A 266 -17.37 -18.74 13.70
N ALA A 267 -17.95 -19.33 12.65
CA ALA A 267 -18.85 -20.47 12.77
C ALA A 267 -18.13 -21.83 12.93
N VAL A 268 -16.91 -21.95 12.41
CA VAL A 268 -16.17 -23.23 12.38
C VAL A 268 -15.30 -23.41 13.64
N PRO A 269 -15.39 -24.58 14.32
CA PRO A 269 -14.58 -24.85 15.51
C PRO A 269 -13.07 -24.91 15.20
N ILE A 270 -12.26 -24.66 16.23
CA ILE A 270 -10.79 -24.54 16.14
C ILE A 270 -10.13 -25.80 15.57
N THR A 271 -10.80 -26.96 15.65
CA THR A 271 -10.33 -28.26 15.19
C THR A 271 -10.22 -28.38 13.66
N ALA A 272 -11.00 -27.63 12.88
CA ALA A 272 -10.99 -27.70 11.42
C ALA A 272 -9.99 -26.70 10.79
N ILE A 273 -8.70 -26.91 11.05
CA ILE A 273 -7.59 -26.02 10.65
C ILE A 273 -7.62 -25.68 9.15
N LYS A 274 -7.87 -26.67 8.28
CA LYS A 274 -7.89 -26.49 6.81
C LYS A 274 -9.02 -25.55 6.36
N VAL A 275 -10.20 -25.67 6.96
CA VAL A 275 -11.38 -24.86 6.60
C VAL A 275 -11.19 -23.41 7.06
N ARG A 276 -10.65 -23.21 8.27
CA ARG A 276 -10.31 -21.87 8.78
C ARG A 276 -9.22 -21.20 7.95
N TYR A 277 -8.22 -21.97 7.49
CA TYR A 277 -7.19 -21.44 6.59
C TYR A 277 -7.76 -21.01 5.23
N ALA A 278 -8.65 -21.81 4.63
CA ALA A 278 -9.34 -21.41 3.40
C ALA A 278 -10.18 -20.14 3.61
N ALA A 279 -10.86 -20.02 4.76
CA ALA A 279 -11.64 -18.84 5.11
C ALA A 279 -10.77 -17.57 5.28
N ILE A 280 -9.55 -17.70 5.80
CA ILE A 280 -8.57 -16.59 5.85
C ILE A 280 -8.21 -16.12 4.43
N VAL A 281 -7.95 -17.05 3.50
CA VAL A 281 -7.64 -16.69 2.11
C VAL A 281 -8.81 -15.90 1.49
N LEU A 282 -10.05 -16.34 1.71
CA LEU A 282 -11.25 -15.63 1.23
C LEU A 282 -11.42 -14.24 1.89
N ALA A 283 -11.21 -14.13 3.20
CA ALA A 283 -11.31 -12.86 3.91
C ALA A 283 -10.25 -11.83 3.44
N VAL A 284 -9.00 -12.27 3.30
CA VAL A 284 -7.89 -11.43 2.84
C VAL A 284 -8.11 -11.00 1.38
N THR A 285 -8.41 -11.94 0.48
CA THR A 285 -8.66 -11.64 -0.95
C THR A 285 -9.83 -10.67 -1.14
N GLY A 286 -10.95 -10.88 -0.45
CA GLY A 286 -12.12 -10.02 -0.52
C GLY A 286 -11.86 -8.60 0.00
N THR A 287 -11.15 -8.47 1.13
CA THR A 287 -10.86 -7.15 1.72
C THR A 287 -9.90 -6.33 0.85
N TYR A 288 -8.82 -6.95 0.36
CA TYR A 288 -7.86 -6.27 -0.54
C TYR A 288 -8.52 -5.85 -1.85
N SER A 289 -9.33 -6.73 -2.46
CA SER A 289 -10.02 -6.42 -3.72
C SER A 289 -11.07 -5.34 -3.55
N ALA A 290 -11.85 -5.38 -2.45
CA ALA A 290 -12.87 -4.38 -2.18
C ALA A 290 -12.27 -2.99 -1.95
N GLN A 291 -11.17 -2.90 -1.18
CA GLN A 291 -10.51 -1.62 -0.91
C GLN A 291 -10.04 -0.99 -2.21
N HIS A 292 -9.39 -1.79 -3.04
CA HIS A 292 -8.79 -1.30 -4.27
C HIS A 292 -9.83 -0.77 -5.28
N ILE A 293 -10.97 -1.45 -5.46
CA ILE A 293 -12.04 -0.95 -6.35
C ILE A 293 -12.60 0.38 -5.86
N MET A 294 -12.63 0.61 -4.54
CA MET A 294 -13.04 1.88 -3.96
C MET A 294 -11.97 2.98 -4.11
N ASP A 295 -10.68 2.62 -4.11
CA ASP A 295 -9.59 3.58 -4.35
C ASP A 295 -9.65 4.19 -5.76
N ASP A 296 -10.07 3.40 -6.75
CA ASP A 296 -10.19 3.86 -8.15
C ASP A 296 -11.48 4.66 -8.41
N GLY A 297 -12.46 4.56 -7.51
CA GLY A 297 -13.87 4.98 -7.58
C GLY A 297 -14.13 6.48 -7.63
#